data_AF-A0A0R1Q2I6-F1
#
_entry.id   AF-A0A0R1Q2I6-F1
#
_cell.length_a   1.000
_cell.length_b   1.000
_cell.length_c   1.000
_cell.angle_alpha   90.00
_cell.angle_beta   90.00
_cell.angle_gamma   90.00
#
_symmetry.space_group_name_H-M   'P 1'
#
loop_
_entity.id
_entity.type
_entity.pdbx_description
1 polymer ?
#
loop_
_entity_poly.entity_id
_entity_poly.type
_entity_poly.pdbx_seq_one_letter_code
_entity_poly.pdbx_strand_id
1 'polypeptide(L)' 'MQLVLYNLRKNEKHVTQEEIANYLGISANAYRAKEKGVREFSQDEMFALSRYFGKTMDEIFLPRKYQIGTKM' A
#
# COMPACT_ATOMS: atom_id res chain seq x y z
N MET A 1 -5.86 6.04 4.93
CA MET A 1 -4.88 6.08 3.83
C MET A 1 -3.64 5.30 4.25
N GLN A 2 -3.10 4.48 3.34
CA GLN A 2 -1.84 3.75 3.52
C GLN A 2 -0.67 4.72 3.26
N LEU A 3 -0.29 5.49 4.28
CA LEU A 3 0.69 6.58 4.15
C LEU A 3 2.07 6.09 3.71
N VAL A 4 2.53 4.98 4.28
CA VAL A 4 3.83 4.41 3.95
C VAL A 4 3.85 3.89 2.51
N LEU A 5 2.84 3.12 2.12
CA LEU A 5 2.67 2.67 0.73
C LEU A 5 2.63 3.84 -0.26
N TYR A 6 1.88 4.91 0.08
CA TYR A 6 1.81 6.10 -0.77
C TYR A 6 3.19 6.77 -0.95
N ASN A 7 3.95 6.94 0.14
CA ASN A 7 5.30 7.53 0.09
C ASN A 7 6.25 6.66 -0.74
N LEU A 8 6.26 5.36 -0.45
CA LEU A 8 7.08 4.38 -1.15
C LEU A 8 6.80 4.37 -2.65
N ARG A 9 5.52 4.32 -3.03
CA ARG A 9 5.09 4.34 -4.43
C ARG A 9 5.46 5.64 -5.12
N LYS A 10 5.05 6.79 -4.56
CA LYS A 10 5.10 8.09 -5.26
C LYS A 10 6.48 8.76 -5.17
N ASN A 11 7.08 8.73 -3.99
CA ASN A 11 8.25 9.56 -3.68
C ASN A 11 9.56 8.76 -3.72
N GLU A 12 9.55 7.48 -3.37
CA GLU A 12 10.77 6.66 -3.39
C GLU A 12 10.96 5.89 -4.71
N LYS A 13 9.87 5.35 -5.26
CA LYS A 13 9.91 4.53 -6.49
C LYS A 13 9.41 5.26 -7.73
N HIS A 14 8.71 6.39 -7.56
CA HIS A 14 8.14 7.19 -8.65
C HIS A 14 7.22 6.42 -9.61
N VAL A 15 6.52 5.40 -9.11
CA VAL A 15 5.59 4.60 -9.91
C VAL A 15 4.15 5.09 -9.76
N THR A 16 3.37 4.98 -10.82
CA THR A 16 1.99 5.43 -10.86
C THR A 16 1.04 4.43 -10.20
N GLN A 17 -0.18 4.88 -9.91
CA GLN A 17 -1.23 3.99 -9.40
C GLN A 17 -1.64 2.94 -10.45
N GLU A 18 -1.55 3.28 -11.73
CA GLU A 18 -1.90 2.40 -12.84
C GLU A 18 -0.88 1.28 -13.03
N GLU A 19 0.42 1.58 -12.93
CA GLU A 19 1.48 0.56 -12.98
C GLU A 19 1.34 -0.47 -11.86
N ILE A 20 1.08 -0.03 -10.62
CA ILE A 20 0.86 -0.97 -9.51
C ILE A 20 -0.44 -1.76 -9.69
N ALA A 21 -1.51 -1.12 -10.17
CA ALA A 21 -2.77 -1.82 -10.44
C ALA A 21 -2.60 -2.91 -11.51
N ASN A 22 -1.85 -2.61 -12.58
CA ASN A 22 -1.51 -3.58 -13.63
C ASN A 22 -0.67 -4.73 -13.08
N TYR A 23 0.33 -4.45 -12.23
CA TYR A 23 1.12 -5.48 -11.55
C TYR A 23 0.27 -6.40 -10.68
N LEU A 24 -0.73 -5.85 -9.99
CA LEU A 24 -1.65 -6.59 -9.14
C LEU A 24 -2.81 -7.27 -9.91
N GLY A 25 -2.97 -7.00 -11.20
CA GLY A 25 -4.09 -7.50 -11.99
C GLY A 25 -5.46 -6.94 -11.57
N ILE A 26 -5.50 -5.70 -11.05
CA ILE A 26 -6.72 -5.01 -10.62
C ILE A 26 -6.91 -3.68 -11.36
N SER A 27 -8.08 -3.07 -11.25
CA SER A 27 -8.30 -1.74 -11.83
C SER A 27 -7.58 -0.65 -11.04
N ALA A 28 -7.14 0.42 -11.71
CA ALA A 28 -6.53 1.59 -11.08
C ALA A 28 -7.44 2.21 -9.99
N ASN A 29 -8.76 2.19 -10.21
CA ASN A 29 -9.74 2.64 -9.21
C ASN A 29 -9.77 1.74 -7.98
N ALA A 30 -9.67 0.41 -8.15
CA ALA A 30 -9.59 -0.52 -7.03
C ALA A 30 -8.31 -0.28 -6.21
N TYR A 31 -7.14 -0.15 -6.88
CA TYR A 31 -5.89 0.19 -6.21
C TYR A 31 -6.00 1.53 -5.46
N ARG A 32 -6.52 2.58 -6.11
CA ARG A 32 -6.69 3.91 -5.52
C ARG A 32 -7.59 3.89 -4.29
N ALA A 33 -8.69 3.13 -4.31
CA ALA A 33 -9.57 2.97 -3.17
C ALA A 33 -8.85 2.27 -2.00
N LYS A 34 -8.03 1.25 -2.29
CA LYS A 34 -7.22 0.54 -1.29
C LYS A 34 -6.11 1.41 -0.70
N GLU A 35 -5.35 2.13 -1.53
CA GLU A 35 -4.30 3.06 -1.08
C GLU A 35 -4.88 4.20 -0.21
N LYS A 36 -6.07 4.73 -0.57
CA LYS A 36 -6.79 5.69 0.28
C LYS A 36 -7.33 5.09 1.58
N GLY A 37 -7.39 3.77 1.70
CA GLY A 37 -7.92 3.04 2.85
C GLY A 37 -9.46 2.97 2.86
N VAL A 38 -10.11 3.20 1.72
CA VAL A 38 -11.55 3.02 1.52
C VAL A 38 -11.89 1.53 1.40
N ARG A 39 -10.96 0.75 0.85
CA ARG A 39 -11.02 -0.72 0.79
C ARG A 39 -9.74 -1.31 1.37
N GLU A 40 -9.80 -2.56 1.79
CA GLU A 40 -8.64 -3.28 2.30
C GLU A 40 -7.91 -3.99 1.15
N PHE A 41 -6.59 -4.12 1.30
CA PHE A 41 -5.82 -5.02 0.45
C PHE A 41 -6.09 -6.46 0.87
N SER A 42 -6.19 -7.38 -0.10
CA SER A 42 -6.18 -8.81 0.21
C SER A 42 -4.79 -9.23 0.64
N GLN A 43 -4.68 -10.40 1.28
CA GLN A 43 -3.39 -10.95 1.68
C GLN A 43 -2.46 -11.15 0.47
N ASP A 44 -2.97 -11.66 -0.65
CA ASP A 44 -2.20 -11.86 -1.88
C ASP A 44 -1.67 -10.54 -2.45
N GLU A 45 -2.49 -9.48 -2.45
CA GLU A 45 -2.06 -8.15 -2.90
C GLU A 45 -0.97 -7.57 -1.97
N MET A 46 -1.09 -7.78 -0.65
CA MET A 46 -0.08 -7.35 0.32
C MET A 46 1.26 -8.07 0.12
N PHE A 47 1.23 -9.40 -0.10
CA PHE A 47 2.42 -10.18 -0.43
C PHE A 47 3.05 -9.74 -1.76
N ALA A 48 2.23 -9.49 -2.78
CA ALA A 48 2.72 -9.01 -4.08
C ALA A 48 3.40 -7.63 -3.94
N LEU A 49 2.80 -6.70 -3.21
CA LEU A 49 3.40 -5.38 -2.94
C LEU A 49 4.69 -5.48 -2.14
N SER A 50 4.75 -6.39 -1.14
CA SER A 50 5.97 -6.68 -0.39
C SER A 50 7.12 -7.12 -1.32
N ARG A 51 6.85 -8.05 -2.24
CA ARG A 51 7.83 -8.50 -3.25
C ARG A 51 8.23 -7.39 -4.21
N TYR A 52 7.25 -6.64 -4.72
CA TYR A 52 7.48 -5.54 -5.65
C TYR A 52 8.41 -4.48 -5.08
N PHE A 53 8.19 -4.10 -3.82
CA PHE A 53 8.97 -3.05 -3.17
C PHE A 53 10.22 -3.54 -2.45
N GLY A 54 10.40 -4.86 -2.30
CA GLY A 54 11.50 -5.44 -1.52
C GLY A 54 11.44 -5.07 -0.05
N LYS A 55 10.24 -4.94 0.51
CA LYS A 55 9.98 -4.60 1.92
C LYS A 55 9.03 -5.62 2.54
N THR A 56 9.14 -5.81 3.84
CA THR A 56 8.22 -6.65 4.60
C THR A 56 6.82 -6.03 4.65
N MET A 57 5.80 -6.84 4.97
CA MET A 57 4.43 -6.35 5.04
C MET A 57 4.23 -5.35 6.19
N ASP A 58 4.91 -5.53 7.32
CA ASP A 58 4.89 -4.62 8.47
C ASP A 58 5.56 -3.27 8.18
N GLU A 59 6.57 -3.23 7.31
CA GLU A 59 7.14 -1.98 6.83
C GLU A 59 6.19 -1.20 5.91
N ILE A 60 5.28 -1.86 5.18
CA ILE A 60 4.38 -1.21 4.22
C ILE A 60 3.00 -0.90 4.81
N PHE A 61 2.44 -1.82 5.59
CA PHE A 61 1.07 -1.80 6.07
C PHE A 61 1.02 -1.68 7.59
N LEU A 62 1.15 -0.44 8.09
CA LEU A 62 1.06 -0.18 9.52
C LEU A 62 -0.37 -0.38 10.05
N PRO A 63 -0.55 -0.96 11.26
CA PRO A 63 -1.85 -1.09 11.89
C PRO A 63 -2.54 0.28 12.06
N ARG A 64 -3.79 0.40 11.61
CA ARG A 64 -4.56 1.66 11.64
C ARG A 64 -4.75 2.26 13.04
N LYS A 65 -4.54 1.48 14.12
CA LYS A 65 -4.73 1.89 15.52
C LYS A 65 -3.45 2.34 16.24
N TYR A 66 -2.27 2.11 15.68
CA TYR A 66 -1.00 2.47 16.32
C TYR A 66 -0.26 3.44 15.42
N GLN A 67 -0.71 4.69 15.43
CA GLN A 67 0.07 5.79 14.89
C GLN A 67 1.01 6.29 15.98
N ILE A 68 2.22 6.72 15.60
CA ILE A 68 3.15 7.37 16.52
C ILE A 68 2.42 8.56 17.15
N GLY A 69 2.11 8.48 18.44
CA GLY A 69 1.28 9.46 19.17
C GLY A 69 0.02 8.88 19.85
N THR A 70 -0.39 7.64 19.54
CA THR A 70 -1.41 6.95 20.32
C THR A 70 -0.79 6.53 21.66
N LYS A 71 -0.95 7.36 22.70
CA LYS A 71 -0.64 6.97 24.08
C LYS A 71 -1.46 5.72 24.42
N MET A 72 -0.78 4.70 24.94
CA MET A 72 -1.38 3.54 25.61
C MET A 72 -2.25 4.01 26.78
#